data_AF-A0A2V7SGR6-F1
#
_entry.id   AF-A0A2V7SGR6-F1
#
_cell.length_a   1.000
_cell.length_b   1.000
_cell.length_c   1.000
_cell.angle_alpha   90.00
_cell.angle_beta   90.00
_cell.angle_gamma   90.00
#
_symmetry.space_group_name_H-M   'P 1'
#
loop_
_entity.id
_entity.type
_entity.pdbx_description
1 polymer ?
#
loop_
_entity_poly.entity_id
_entity_poly.type
_entity_poly.pdbx_seq_one_letter_code
_entity_poly.pdbx_strand_id
1 'polypeptide(L)'
;MTGAASWSFSENDFKQIQAHLQGFLRDSSARCALLVDRTGQLVATVGETPHFDPTAFASLTAADFSANDQLAKMIGEAEFASLVHQGEKESMYLADIAKRVILVVLFDQRATLGLVKLKAKAVVENLNKVFEEMFNRVGTGPAQQKGLLEGAEDEIDKLFG
;
A
#
# COMPACT_ATOMS: atom_id res chain seq x y z
N MET A 1 -2.76 -20.75 -5.86
CA MET A 1 -1.45 -20.08 -5.76
C MET A 1 -1.65 -18.61 -6.08
N THR A 2 -2.01 -17.79 -5.10
CA THR A 2 -2.03 -16.33 -5.25
C THR A 2 -0.59 -15.88 -5.41
N GLY A 3 -0.21 -15.46 -6.61
CA GLY A 3 1.13 -14.92 -6.84
C GLY A 3 1.35 -13.74 -5.91
N ALA A 4 2.34 -13.85 -5.01
CA ALA A 4 2.85 -12.69 -4.31
C ALA A 4 3.27 -11.69 -5.40
N ALA A 5 2.64 -10.51 -5.41
CA ALA A 5 3.05 -9.46 -6.33
C ALA A 5 4.45 -9.03 -5.88
N SER A 6 5.49 -9.49 -6.57
CA SER A 6 6.84 -8.98 -6.36
C SER A 6 6.83 -7.53 -6.85
N TRP A 7 6.85 -6.59 -5.90
CA TRP A 7 6.88 -5.18 -6.22
C TRP A 7 8.27 -4.79 -6.75
N SER A 8 8.43 -4.70 -8.07
CA SER A 8 9.64 -4.17 -8.69
C SER A 8 9.56 -2.64 -8.82
N PHE A 9 9.84 -1.93 -7.74
CA PHE A 9 9.98 -0.48 -7.79
C PHE A 9 11.26 -0.09 -8.54
N SER A 10 11.14 0.75 -9.57
CA SER A 10 12.30 1.50 -10.02
C SER A 10 12.71 2.50 -8.92
N GLU A 11 13.98 2.90 -8.90
CA GLU A 11 14.45 3.91 -7.95
C GLU A 11 13.66 5.22 -8.08
N ASN A 12 13.25 5.56 -9.31
CA ASN A 12 12.44 6.75 -9.58
C ASN A 12 11.02 6.64 -9.01
N ASP A 13 10.39 5.46 -9.08
CA ASP A 13 9.06 5.24 -8.51
C ASP A 13 9.08 5.38 -7.00
N PHE A 14 10.08 4.74 -6.37
CA PHE A 14 10.23 4.81 -4.93
C PHE A 14 10.48 6.24 -4.44
N LYS A 15 11.31 7.01 -5.15
CA LYS A 15 11.53 8.44 -4.86
C LYS A 15 10.25 9.27 -4.97
N GLN A 16 9.45 9.05 -6.02
CA GLN A 16 8.18 9.77 -6.19
C GLN A 16 7.18 9.42 -5.07
N ILE A 17 7.03 8.13 -4.75
CA ILE A 17 6.17 7.67 -3.66
C ILE A 17 6.59 8.33 -2.34
N GLN A 18 7.89 8.28 -2.01
CA GLN A 18 8.40 8.90 -0.78
C GLN A 18 8.16 10.41 -0.76
N ALA A 19 8.38 11.12 -1.87
CA ALA A 19 8.16 12.56 -1.94
C ALA A 19 6.68 12.93 -1.70
N HIS A 20 5.75 12.19 -2.32
CA HIS A 20 4.31 12.39 -2.10
C HIS A 20 3.89 12.15 -0.65
N LEU A 21 4.37 11.06 -0.05
CA LEU A 21 4.07 10.74 1.36
C LEU A 21 4.69 11.75 2.32
N GLN A 22 5.94 12.17 2.11
CA GLN A 22 6.59 13.20 2.93
C GLN A 22 5.86 14.54 2.87
N GLY A 23 5.43 14.96 1.67
CA GLY A 23 4.61 16.16 1.49
C GLY A 23 3.28 16.04 2.24
N PHE A 24 2.60 14.91 2.11
CA PHE A 24 1.35 14.63 2.81
C PHE A 24 1.50 14.69 4.34
N LEU A 25 2.54 14.07 4.91
CA LEU A 25 2.76 14.08 6.36
C LEU A 25 3.01 15.51 6.89
N ARG A 26 3.80 16.30 6.16
CA ARG A 26 4.03 17.72 6.49
C ARG A 26 2.73 18.53 6.47
N ASP A 27 1.91 18.32 5.45
CA ASP A 27 0.68 19.08 5.20
C ASP A 27 -0.48 18.70 6.13
N SER A 28 -0.48 17.47 6.64
CA SER A 28 -1.54 16.94 7.51
C SER A 28 -1.17 16.91 8.98
N SER A 29 0.11 17.13 9.32
CA SER A 29 0.69 16.87 10.66
C SER A 29 0.55 15.43 11.14
N ALA A 30 0.28 14.48 10.23
CA ALA A 30 0.29 13.06 10.54
C ALA A 30 1.71 12.57 10.82
N ARG A 31 1.83 11.48 11.57
CA ARG A 31 3.11 10.97 12.08
C ARG A 31 3.81 10.06 11.10
N CYS A 32 3.03 9.13 10.55
CA CYS A 32 3.53 8.00 9.80
C CYS A 32 2.53 7.65 8.70
N ALA A 33 3.05 7.35 7.52
CA ALA A 33 2.29 6.77 6.43
C ALA A 33 2.93 5.44 6.03
N LEU A 34 2.10 4.41 5.90
CA LEU A 34 2.49 3.10 5.42
C LEU A 34 1.74 2.81 4.13
N LEU A 35 2.41 2.16 3.19
CA LEU A 35 1.78 1.54 2.04
C LEU A 35 1.79 0.02 2.26
N VAL A 36 0.61 -0.58 2.16
CA VAL A 36 0.39 -2.00 2.40
C VAL A 36 -0.35 -2.57 1.22
N ASP A 37 0.10 -3.67 0.64
CA ASP A 37 -0.67 -4.30 -0.42
C ASP A 37 -1.87 -5.10 0.10
N ARG A 38 -2.77 -5.50 -0.80
CA ARG A 38 -3.96 -6.29 -0.44
C ARG A 38 -3.62 -7.69 0.13
N THR A 39 -2.38 -8.15 0.04
CA THR A 39 -1.94 -9.43 0.64
C THR A 39 -1.33 -9.27 2.04
N GLY A 40 -1.14 -8.03 2.50
CA GLY A 40 -0.54 -7.73 3.79
C GLY A 40 0.96 -7.46 3.74
N GLN A 41 1.56 -7.35 2.55
CA GLN A 41 2.96 -7.00 2.41
C GLN A 41 3.15 -5.50 2.66
N LEU A 42 4.11 -5.16 3.52
CA LEU A 42 4.55 -3.79 3.70
C LEU A 42 5.38 -3.34 2.50
N VAL A 43 4.91 -2.30 1.81
CA VAL A 43 5.53 -1.73 0.61
C VAL A 43 6.47 -0.58 0.96
N ALA A 44 6.02 0.34 1.81
CA ALA A 44 6.81 1.50 2.21
C ALA A 44 6.35 2.02 3.57
N THR A 45 7.29 2.62 4.31
CA THR A 45 7.02 3.36 5.55
C THR A 45 7.71 4.71 5.46
N VAL A 46 6.97 5.79 5.75
CA VAL A 46 7.48 7.17 5.71
C VAL A 46 7.03 7.90 6.97
N GLY A 47 7.92 8.73 7.53
CA GLY A 47 7.66 9.51 8.75
C GLY A 47 8.29 8.90 9.99
N GLU A 48 7.63 9.07 11.13
CA GLU A 48 8.06 8.50 12.40
C GLU A 48 7.99 6.96 12.36
N THR A 49 9.02 6.31 12.89
CA THR A 49 9.04 4.85 13.04
C THR A 49 7.98 4.41 14.06
N PRO A 50 7.04 3.53 13.69
CA PRO A 50 6.07 2.99 14.64
C PRO A 50 6.73 2.19 15.77
N HIS A 51 6.15 2.23 16.97
CA HIS A 51 6.62 1.48 18.14
C HIS A 51 6.08 0.03 18.19
N PHE A 52 5.74 -0.52 17.03
CA PHE A 52 5.22 -1.87 16.85
C PHE A 52 5.85 -2.48 15.60
N ASP A 53 5.69 -3.80 15.39
CA ASP A 53 6.15 -4.45 14.17
C ASP A 53 5.29 -4.01 12.96
N PRO A 54 5.86 -3.23 12.02
CA PRO A 54 5.10 -2.72 10.89
C PRO A 54 4.70 -3.83 9.89
N THR A 55 5.39 -4.98 9.89
CA THR A 55 5.07 -6.12 9.03
C THR A 55 3.83 -6.85 9.53
N ALA A 56 3.79 -7.16 10.83
CA ALA A 56 2.60 -7.70 11.47
C ALA A 56 1.40 -6.73 11.33
N PHE A 57 1.64 -5.43 11.51
CA PHE A 57 0.61 -4.40 11.34
C PHE A 57 0.07 -4.33 9.91
N ALA A 58 0.92 -4.44 8.89
CA ALA A 58 0.53 -4.50 7.50
C ALA A 58 -0.38 -5.71 7.21
N SER A 59 -0.03 -6.88 7.76
CA SER A 59 -0.82 -8.10 7.61
C SER A 59 -2.24 -7.95 8.20
N LEU A 60 -2.33 -7.38 9.41
CA LEU A 60 -3.62 -7.09 10.06
C LEU A 60 -4.43 -6.03 9.32
N THR A 61 -3.78 -4.99 8.81
CA THR A 61 -4.43 -3.92 8.04
C THR A 61 -5.08 -4.48 6.77
N ALA A 62 -4.38 -5.32 6.01
CA ALA A 62 -4.92 -5.93 4.81
C ALA A 62 -6.12 -6.84 5.10
N ALA A 63 -6.07 -7.59 6.20
CA ALA A 63 -7.19 -8.42 6.66
C ALA A 63 -8.41 -7.58 7.07
N ASP A 64 -8.20 -6.52 7.86
CA ASP A 64 -9.25 -5.57 8.28
C ASP A 64 -9.92 -4.88 7.09
N PHE A 65 -9.12 -4.40 6.13
CA PHE A 65 -9.63 -3.77 4.92
C PHE A 65 -10.43 -4.77 4.07
N SER A 66 -9.94 -6.00 3.93
CA SER A 66 -10.64 -7.07 3.18
C SER A 66 -11.96 -7.46 3.82
N ALA A 67 -12.04 -7.47 5.15
CA ALA A 67 -13.29 -7.71 5.87
C ALA A 67 -14.28 -6.56 5.63
N ASN A 68 -13.81 -5.31 5.64
CA ASN A 68 -14.63 -4.14 5.32
C ASN A 68 -15.17 -4.14 3.88
N ASP A 69 -14.42 -4.67 2.90
CA ASP A 69 -14.94 -4.88 1.54
C ASP A 69 -16.13 -5.85 1.51
N GLN A 70 -16.14 -6.87 2.39
CA GLN A 70 -17.31 -7.77 2.51
C GLN A 70 -18.49 -7.06 3.16
N LEU A 71 -18.25 -6.25 4.19
CA LEU A 71 -19.29 -5.46 4.83
C LEU A 71 -19.94 -4.47 3.86
N ALA A 72 -19.16 -3.79 3.02
CA ALA A 72 -19.67 -2.89 1.99
C ALA A 72 -20.65 -3.61 1.06
N LYS A 73 -20.27 -4.79 0.56
CA LYS A 73 -21.12 -5.61 -0.32
C LYS A 73 -22.42 -6.04 0.36
N MET A 74 -22.36 -6.40 1.64
CA MET A 74 -23.53 -6.80 2.41
C MET A 74 -24.58 -5.69 2.54
N ILE A 75 -24.16 -4.43 2.52
CA ILE A 75 -25.07 -3.27 2.58
C ILE A 75 -25.39 -2.66 1.22
N GLY A 76 -24.95 -3.29 0.12
CA GLY A 76 -25.22 -2.85 -1.25
C GLY A 76 -24.23 -1.84 -1.82
N GLU A 77 -23.12 -1.57 -1.12
CA GLU A 77 -22.03 -0.74 -1.61
C GLU A 77 -20.99 -1.59 -2.36
N ALA A 78 -20.28 -1.00 -3.33
CA ALA A 78 -19.22 -1.70 -4.03
C ALA A 78 -17.98 -1.91 -3.13
N GLU A 79 -17.56 -0.85 -2.46
CA GLU A 79 -16.42 -0.78 -1.54
C GLU A 79 -16.49 0.50 -0.71
N PHE A 80 -15.82 0.54 0.44
CA PHE A 80 -15.62 1.79 1.17
C PHE A 80 -14.37 2.50 0.63
N ALA A 81 -14.51 3.75 0.17
CA ALA A 81 -13.39 4.52 -0.36
C ALA A 81 -12.29 4.79 0.69
N SER A 82 -12.67 4.86 1.97
CA SER A 82 -11.74 5.03 3.09
C SER A 82 -12.34 4.55 4.39
N LEU A 83 -11.49 4.12 5.32
CA LEU A 83 -11.86 3.70 6.66
C LEU A 83 -11.18 4.60 7.69
N VAL A 84 -11.82 4.72 8.85
CA VAL A 84 -11.28 5.47 10.00
C VAL A 84 -11.46 4.64 11.24
N HIS A 85 -10.38 4.50 12.01
CA HIS A 85 -10.44 3.97 13.35
C HIS A 85 -9.91 5.03 14.31
N GLN A 86 -10.80 5.51 15.18
CA GLN A 86 -10.48 6.58 16.11
C GLN A 86 -10.24 6.00 17.50
N GLY A 87 -9.01 6.18 18.01
CA GLY A 87 -8.66 5.90 19.39
C GLY A 87 -8.52 7.18 20.22
N GLU A 88 -8.34 7.03 21.53
CA GLU A 88 -8.16 8.16 22.45
C GLU A 88 -6.83 8.91 22.25
N LYS A 89 -5.78 8.17 21.85
CA LYS A 89 -4.41 8.71 21.70
C LYS A 89 -3.96 8.72 20.25
N GLU A 90 -4.18 7.60 19.57
CA GLU A 90 -3.80 7.39 18.18
C GLU A 90 -5.05 7.07 17.37
N SER A 91 -5.10 7.57 16.15
CA SER A 91 -6.12 7.25 15.15
C SER A 91 -5.45 6.78 13.87
N MET A 92 -6.18 5.99 13.09
CA MET A 92 -5.74 5.58 11.76
C MET A 92 -6.78 5.90 10.69
N TYR A 93 -6.29 6.39 9.55
CA TYR A 93 -7.05 6.57 8.32
C TYR A 93 -6.51 5.62 7.26
N LEU A 94 -7.40 4.87 6.60
CA LEU A 94 -7.05 3.95 5.54
C LEU A 94 -7.73 4.39 4.24
N ALA A 95 -7.02 4.35 3.12
CA ALA A 95 -7.58 4.62 1.80
C ALA A 95 -7.07 3.63 0.76
N ASP A 96 -7.95 3.25 -0.17
CA ASP A 96 -7.57 2.43 -1.31
C ASP A 96 -6.78 3.25 -2.35
N ILE A 97 -5.76 2.61 -2.91
CA ILE A 97 -4.93 3.11 -4.00
C ILE A 97 -4.90 2.03 -5.07
N ALA A 98 -5.45 2.37 -6.24
CA ALA A 98 -5.48 1.55 -7.44
C ALA A 98 -5.98 0.10 -7.20
N LYS A 99 -6.86 -0.13 -6.21
CA LYS A 99 -7.41 -1.45 -5.81
C LYS A 99 -6.37 -2.49 -5.44
N ARG A 100 -5.15 -2.07 -5.14
CA ARG A 100 -3.98 -2.97 -4.94
C ARG A 100 -3.16 -2.61 -3.72
N VAL A 101 -3.17 -1.33 -3.35
CA VAL A 101 -2.43 -0.79 -2.21
C VAL A 101 -3.39 -0.06 -1.29
N ILE A 102 -3.15 -0.16 0.00
CA ILE A 102 -3.84 0.54 1.06
C ILE A 102 -2.84 1.56 1.61
N LEU A 103 -3.19 2.84 1.55
CA LEU A 103 -2.52 3.87 2.32
C LEU A 103 -3.03 3.81 3.75
N VAL A 104 -2.13 3.61 4.70
CA VAL A 104 -2.42 3.70 6.14
C VAL A 104 -1.75 4.93 6.69
N VAL A 105 -2.50 5.78 7.37
CA VAL A 105 -2.00 7.01 8.00
C VAL A 105 -2.24 6.93 9.48
N LEU A 106 -1.17 7.06 10.26
CA LEU A 106 -1.22 7.10 11.73
C LEU A 106 -1.05 8.54 12.18
N PHE A 107 -1.94 8.98 13.06
CA PHE A 107 -1.92 10.34 13.59
C PHE A 107 -2.43 10.42 15.02
N ASP A 108 -1.88 11.37 15.75
CA ASP A 108 -2.26 11.71 17.12
C ASP A 108 -2.92 13.10 17.15
N GLN A 109 -3.03 13.69 18.34
CA GLN A 109 -3.67 14.99 18.57
C GLN A 109 -3.00 16.17 17.83
N ARG A 110 -1.83 15.98 17.19
CA ARG A 110 -1.21 16.97 16.31
C ARG A 110 -1.98 17.18 15.00
N ALA A 111 -2.77 16.20 14.59
CA ALA A 111 -3.59 16.26 13.38
C ALA A 111 -5.06 16.03 13.69
N THR A 112 -5.93 16.69 12.94
CA THR A 112 -7.37 16.40 12.99
C THR A 112 -7.74 15.43 11.89
N LEU A 113 -8.74 14.57 12.15
CA LEU A 113 -9.28 13.66 11.13
C LEU A 113 -9.69 14.41 9.86
N GLY A 114 -10.32 15.58 10.00
CA GLY A 114 -10.75 16.40 8.87
C GLY A 114 -9.57 16.84 7.98
N LEU A 115 -8.47 17.30 8.59
CA LEU A 115 -7.28 17.70 7.85
C LEU A 115 -6.59 16.51 7.18
N VAL A 116 -6.48 15.38 7.88
CA VAL A 116 -5.93 14.13 7.32
C VAL A 116 -6.73 13.72 6.10
N LYS A 117 -8.07 13.67 6.19
CA LYS A 117 -8.95 13.32 5.05
C LYS A 117 -8.79 14.29 3.88
N LEU A 118 -8.74 15.59 4.16
CA LEU A 118 -8.58 16.62 3.12
C LEU A 118 -7.29 16.43 2.33
N LYS A 119 -6.16 16.23 3.04
CA LYS A 119 -4.85 16.04 2.42
C LYS A 119 -4.69 14.65 1.79
N ALA A 120 -5.34 13.64 2.37
CA ALA A 120 -5.33 12.27 1.88
C ALA A 120 -5.88 12.18 0.45
N LYS A 121 -6.95 12.93 0.13
CA LYS A 121 -7.53 12.93 -1.21
C LYS A 121 -6.49 13.25 -2.30
N ALA A 122 -5.71 14.32 -2.11
CA ALA A 122 -4.71 14.74 -3.09
C ALA A 122 -3.55 13.75 -3.21
N VAL A 123 -3.07 13.18 -2.09
CA VAL A 123 -1.96 12.20 -2.14
C VAL A 123 -2.42 10.87 -2.74
N VAL A 124 -3.65 10.42 -2.46
CA VAL A 124 -4.23 9.21 -3.07
C VAL A 124 -4.35 9.37 -4.58
N GLU A 125 -4.83 10.52 -5.07
CA GLU A 125 -4.91 10.81 -6.51
C GLU A 125 -3.53 10.77 -7.19
N ASN A 126 -2.49 11.30 -6.54
CA ASN A 126 -1.13 11.26 -7.07
C ASN A 126 -0.53 9.86 -7.05
N LEU A 127 -0.70 9.12 -5.95
CA LEU A 127 -0.20 7.76 -5.82
C LEU A 127 -0.92 6.80 -6.77
N ASN A 128 -2.22 6.99 -7.02
CA ASN A 128 -2.94 6.23 -8.05
C ASN A 128 -2.23 6.30 -9.40
N LYS A 129 -1.85 7.50 -9.85
CA LYS A 129 -1.13 7.67 -11.12
C LYS A 129 0.22 6.95 -11.13
N VAL A 130 1.00 7.10 -10.07
CA VAL A 130 2.31 6.43 -9.94
C VAL A 130 2.15 4.91 -10.01
N PHE A 131 1.21 4.34 -9.25
CA PHE A 131 0.97 2.91 -9.23
C PHE A 131 0.38 2.40 -10.56
N GLU A 132 -0.54 3.11 -11.18
CA GLU A 132 -1.07 2.75 -12.51
C GLU A 132 0.01 2.74 -13.58
N GLU A 133 0.88 3.76 -13.63
CA GLU A 133 2.02 3.80 -14.55
C GLU A 133 2.99 2.64 -14.31
N MET A 134 3.26 2.32 -13.04
CA MET A 134 4.07 1.17 -12.67
C MET A 134 3.46 -0.15 -13.17
N PHE A 135 2.16 -0.38 -12.91
CA PHE A 135 1.50 -1.61 -13.33
C PHE A 135 1.42 -1.75 -14.84
N ASN A 136 1.24 -0.63 -15.55
CA ASN A 136 1.29 -0.62 -17.00
C ASN A 136 2.66 -1.04 -17.51
N ARG A 137 3.77 -0.55 -16.94
CA ARG A 137 5.12 -0.98 -17.33
C ARG A 137 5.38 -2.48 -17.11
N VAL A 138 4.84 -3.04 -16.02
CA VAL A 138 4.92 -4.49 -15.75
C VAL A 138 4.04 -5.30 -16.71
N GLY A 139 2.87 -4.78 -17.08
CA GLY A 139 1.94 -5.40 -18.03
C GLY A 139 2.33 -5.25 -19.52
N THR A 140 3.16 -4.27 -19.87
CA THR A 140 3.62 -3.98 -21.25
C THR A 140 5.09 -4.35 -21.50
N GLY A 141 5.74 -5.07 -20.59
CA GLY A 141 7.13 -5.53 -20.78
C GLY A 141 7.22 -6.57 -21.92
N PRO A 142 8.13 -6.41 -22.90
CA PRO A 142 8.25 -7.37 -24.00
C PRO A 142 8.85 -8.69 -23.50
N ALA A 143 8.15 -9.80 -23.73
CA ALA A 143 8.73 -11.14 -23.94
C ALA A 143 9.78 -11.68 -22.92
N GLN A 144 9.84 -11.20 -21.67
CA GLN A 144 10.83 -11.71 -20.70
C GLN A 144 10.37 -12.96 -19.92
N GLN A 145 9.14 -13.43 -20.13
CA GLN A 145 8.63 -14.63 -19.46
C GLN A 145 9.15 -15.93 -20.10
N LYS A 146 9.69 -15.88 -21.32
CA LYS A 146 10.19 -17.07 -22.01
C LYS A 146 11.63 -17.43 -21.65
N GLY A 147 12.46 -16.46 -21.24
CA GLY A 147 13.87 -16.70 -20.87
C GLY A 147 14.12 -17.01 -19.39
N LEU A 148 13.17 -16.69 -18.49
CA LEU A 148 13.33 -16.93 -17.05
C LEU A 148 12.99 -18.38 -16.64
N LEU A 149 12.18 -19.08 -17.45
CA LEU A 149 11.78 -20.47 -17.20
C LEU A 149 12.84 -21.47 -17.68
N GLU A 150 13.53 -21.19 -18.80
CA GLU A 150 14.56 -22.07 -19.36
C GLU A 150 15.77 -22.26 -18.42
N GLY A 151 16.15 -21.26 -17.63
CA GLY A 151 17.28 -21.37 -16.69
C GLY A 151 16.91 -21.91 -15.31
N ALA A 152 15.64 -21.83 -14.92
CA ALA A 152 15.18 -22.26 -13.59
C ALA A 152 15.05 -23.79 -13.48
N GLU A 153 14.72 -24.47 -14.57
CA GLU A 153 14.64 -25.94 -14.62
C GLU A 153 16.03 -26.58 -14.39
N ASP A 154 17.08 -26.02 -15.00
CA ASP A 154 18.46 -26.49 -14.86
C ASP A 154 19.06 -26.26 -13.45
N GLU A 155 18.62 -25.22 -12.73
CA GLU A 155 19.05 -24.97 -11.35
C GLU A 155 18.34 -25.86 -10.33
N ILE A 156 17.04 -26.14 -10.56
CA ILE A 156 16.27 -27.04 -9.69
C ILE A 156 16.84 -28.47 -9.76
N ASP A 157 17.18 -28.96 -10.95
CA ASP A 157 17.77 -30.30 -11.11
C ASP A 157 19.13 -30.44 -10.41
N LYS A 158 19.91 -29.36 -10.31
CA LYS A 158 21.19 -29.36 -9.55
C LYS A 158 21.01 -29.33 -8.03
N LEU A 159 19.86 -28.85 -7.55
CA LEU A 159 19.58 -28.71 -6.12
C LEU A 159 18.89 -29.94 -5.53
N PHE A 160 18.16 -30.70 -6.36
CA PHE A 160 17.33 -31.82 -5.91
C PHE A 160 17.66 -33.17 -6.58
N GLY A 161 18.61 -33.19 -7.54
CA GLY A 161 19.16 -34.39 -8.16
C GLY A 161 20.33 -35.02 -7.41
#